data_AF-A0AAE3D1C1-F1
#
_entry.id   AF-A0AAE3D1C1-F1
#
_cell.length_a   1.000
_cell.length_b   1.000
_cell.length_c   1.000
_cell.angle_alpha   90.00
_cell.angle_beta   90.00
_cell.angle_gamma   90.00
#
_symmetry.space_group_name_H-M   'P 1'
#
loop_
_entity.id
_entity.type
_entity.pdbx_description
1 polymer ?
#
loop_
_entity_poly.entity_id
_entity_poly.type
_entity_poly.pdbx_seq_one_letter_code
_entity_poly.pdbx_strand_id
1 'polypeptide(L)'
;MLNVRGYEPKDRPSVREICCQNAFGRDVSEFFEDRELFADYWTKYYTDVNPEHSLVVEHHGDVVGYWLASTDYRAFFRYMSRHIGPRVVGTLIWQITGRRYRTAASYRFARWVLTRSWREIPDFPSDDYPAQWHINLGPAAQNQNLQTVLVNRFLDKLDDIGVGGVQTAVTEPDDRSIYLRMALRRRCWQWDVHVTKPTTLLSAVENRDIAASNIIMGWKIDEIRKFINYYGRRSRF
;
A
#
# COMPACT_ATOMS: atom_id res chain seq x y z
N MET A 1 2.27 18.50 -18.39
CA MET A 1 2.96 18.96 -17.15
C MET A 1 2.45 18.12 -15.99
N LEU A 2 3.36 17.70 -15.10
CA LEU A 2 3.00 16.96 -13.88
C LEU A 2 2.63 17.93 -12.76
N ASN A 3 1.55 17.62 -12.04
CA ASN A 3 1.06 18.40 -10.92
C ASN A 3 0.68 17.47 -9.75
N VAL A 4 0.93 17.92 -8.52
CA VAL A 4 0.55 17.18 -7.31
C VAL A 4 -0.46 18.01 -6.52
N ARG A 5 -1.68 17.49 -6.36
CA ARG A 5 -2.75 18.17 -5.63
C ARG A 5 -3.43 17.26 -4.63
N GLY A 6 -4.25 17.86 -3.76
CA GLY A 6 -5.14 17.12 -2.87
C GLY A 6 -6.10 16.24 -3.67
N TYR A 7 -6.38 15.05 -3.12
CA TYR A 7 -7.43 14.18 -3.63
C TYR A 7 -8.80 14.86 -3.55
N GLU A 8 -9.61 14.69 -4.59
CA GLU A 8 -11.01 15.07 -4.62
C GLU A 8 -11.89 13.84 -4.89
N PRO A 9 -13.16 13.81 -4.42
CA PRO A 9 -14.05 12.67 -4.64
C PRO A 9 -14.22 12.25 -6.11
N LYS A 10 -14.07 13.21 -7.05
CA LYS A 10 -14.10 12.95 -8.50
C LYS A 10 -12.95 12.06 -8.99
N ASP A 11 -11.83 12.00 -8.26
CA ASP A 11 -10.65 11.21 -8.61
C ASP A 11 -10.80 9.73 -8.21
N ARG A 12 -11.83 9.41 -7.42
CA ARG A 12 -12.07 8.05 -6.90
C ARG A 12 -12.00 6.99 -8.00
N PRO A 13 -12.63 7.14 -9.19
CA PRO A 13 -12.54 6.15 -10.25
C PRO A 13 -11.10 5.92 -10.72
N SER A 14 -10.33 7.01 -10.95
CA SER A 14 -8.95 6.91 -11.41
C SER A 14 -8.02 6.28 -10.37
N VAL A 15 -8.18 6.62 -9.08
CA VAL A 15 -7.42 6.01 -7.98
C VAL A 15 -7.65 4.50 -7.93
N ARG A 16 -8.91 4.07 -8.06
CA ARG A 16 -9.28 2.65 -8.06
C ARG A 16 -8.70 1.92 -9.26
N GLU A 17 -8.78 2.54 -10.43
CA GLU A 17 -8.24 1.93 -11.65
C GLU A 17 -6.72 1.75 -11.57
N ILE A 18 -5.98 2.78 -11.12
CA ILE A 18 -4.54 2.69 -10.88
C ILE A 18 -4.21 1.60 -9.85
N CYS A 19 -4.99 1.51 -8.78
CA CYS A 19 -4.79 0.49 -7.75
C CYS A 19 -4.94 -0.93 -8.34
N CYS A 20 -5.96 -1.15 -9.16
CA CYS A 20 -6.21 -2.43 -9.83
C CYS A 20 -5.13 -2.76 -10.87
N GLN A 21 -4.66 -1.79 -11.65
CA GLN A 21 -3.63 -2.00 -12.68
C GLN A 21 -2.24 -2.33 -12.10
N ASN A 22 -2.01 -2.00 -10.83
CA ASN A 22 -0.71 -2.16 -10.16
C ASN A 22 -0.79 -3.14 -8.98
N ALA A 23 -1.83 -3.98 -8.93
CA ALA A 23 -2.03 -4.98 -7.89
C ALA A 23 -0.89 -6.00 -7.88
N PHE A 24 0.02 -5.88 -6.90
CA PHE A 24 1.23 -6.72 -6.81
C PHE A 24 2.10 -6.66 -8.08
N GLY A 25 2.14 -5.51 -8.74
CA GLY A 25 2.96 -5.28 -9.94
C GLY A 25 2.33 -5.74 -11.26
N ARG A 26 1.04 -6.09 -11.26
CA ARG A 26 0.29 -6.50 -12.46
C ARG A 26 -1.18 -6.08 -12.35
N ASP A 27 -1.97 -6.33 -13.41
CA ASP A 27 -3.40 -6.03 -13.34
C ASP A 27 -4.14 -7.09 -12.51
N VAL A 28 -5.01 -6.65 -11.61
CA VAL A 28 -5.77 -7.53 -10.72
C VAL A 28 -6.63 -8.56 -11.47
N SER A 29 -7.13 -8.22 -12.66
CA SER A 29 -7.97 -9.11 -13.46
C SER A 29 -7.24 -10.37 -13.92
N GLU A 30 -5.91 -10.38 -13.88
CA GLU A 30 -5.09 -11.55 -14.18
C GLU A 30 -5.23 -12.65 -13.12
N PHE A 31 -5.62 -12.31 -11.89
CA PHE A 31 -5.73 -13.28 -10.79
C PHE A 31 -7.02 -13.20 -9.97
N PHE A 32 -7.79 -12.12 -10.09
CA PHE A 32 -9.02 -11.92 -9.34
C PHE A 32 -10.05 -11.09 -10.11
N GLU A 33 -11.24 -11.66 -10.30
CA GLU A 33 -12.29 -11.06 -11.14
C GLU A 33 -13.03 -9.87 -10.49
N ASP A 34 -13.07 -9.79 -9.15
CA ASP A 34 -13.82 -8.74 -8.44
C ASP A 34 -12.94 -7.50 -8.19
N ARG A 35 -12.71 -6.73 -9.27
CA ARG A 35 -11.93 -5.48 -9.25
C ARG A 35 -12.45 -4.49 -8.21
N GLU A 36 -13.77 -4.37 -8.10
CA GLU A 36 -14.42 -3.41 -7.21
C GLU A 36 -14.15 -3.74 -5.74
N LEU A 37 -14.23 -5.03 -5.38
CA LEU A 37 -13.91 -5.50 -4.02
C LEU A 37 -12.44 -5.31 -3.69
N PHE A 38 -11.55 -5.57 -4.64
CA PHE A 38 -10.11 -5.35 -4.46
C PHE A 38 -9.79 -3.87 -4.23
N ALA A 39 -10.30 -2.99 -5.10
CA ALA A 39 -10.09 -1.55 -4.96
C ALA A 39 -10.72 -0.99 -3.67
N ASP A 40 -11.90 -1.46 -3.28
CA ASP A 40 -12.53 -1.07 -2.01
C ASP A 40 -11.64 -1.42 -0.81
N TYR A 41 -11.01 -2.60 -0.82
CA TYR A 41 -10.13 -3.02 0.26
C TYR A 41 -8.92 -2.08 0.45
N TRP A 42 -8.30 -1.66 -0.66
CA TRP A 42 -7.06 -0.89 -0.61
C TRP A 42 -7.23 0.64 -0.58
N THR A 43 -8.32 1.17 -1.14
CA THR A 43 -8.45 2.62 -1.32
C THR A 43 -9.56 3.24 -0.48
N LYS A 44 -10.63 2.50 -0.15
CA LYS A 44 -11.88 3.07 0.38
C LYS A 44 -11.70 3.86 1.66
N TYR A 45 -10.89 3.37 2.60
CA TYR A 45 -10.65 4.10 3.84
C TYR A 45 -10.06 5.50 3.56
N TYR A 46 -9.06 5.56 2.70
CA TYR A 46 -8.37 6.81 2.39
C TYR A 46 -9.23 7.75 1.56
N THR A 47 -10.00 7.23 0.59
CA THR A 47 -10.81 8.08 -0.29
C THR A 47 -12.11 8.56 0.34
N ASP A 48 -12.74 7.72 1.17
CA ASP A 48 -14.09 7.97 1.67
C ASP A 48 -14.11 8.41 3.15
N VAL A 49 -13.07 8.09 3.94
CA VAL A 49 -13.02 8.33 5.40
C VAL A 49 -11.92 9.30 5.80
N ASN A 50 -10.75 9.21 5.15
CA ASN A 50 -9.58 10.01 5.47
C ASN A 50 -8.94 10.69 4.22
N PRO A 51 -9.72 11.45 3.42
CA PRO A 51 -9.24 12.04 2.16
C PRO A 51 -8.23 13.18 2.37
N GLU A 52 -8.21 13.81 3.55
CA GLU A 52 -7.45 15.02 3.84
C GLU A 52 -5.91 14.85 3.76
N HIS A 53 -5.45 13.61 3.84
CA HIS A 53 -4.03 13.24 3.73
C HIS A 53 -3.69 12.56 2.40
N SER A 54 -4.68 12.44 1.50
CA SER A 54 -4.53 11.80 0.21
C SER A 54 -4.21 12.83 -0.88
N LEU A 55 -3.27 12.49 -1.75
CA LEU A 55 -2.83 13.30 -2.88
C LEU A 55 -2.97 12.49 -4.18
N VAL A 56 -3.16 13.20 -5.29
CA VAL A 56 -3.11 12.64 -6.63
C VAL A 56 -2.02 13.32 -7.44
N VAL A 57 -1.46 12.55 -8.38
CA VAL A 57 -0.50 13.04 -9.37
C VAL A 57 -1.23 13.13 -10.70
N GLU A 58 -1.31 14.35 -11.25
CA GLU A 58 -1.93 14.61 -12.54
C GLU A 58 -0.89 14.83 -13.62
N HIS A 59 -1.15 14.32 -14.82
CA HIS A 59 -0.39 14.59 -16.02
C HIS A 59 -1.35 14.97 -17.14
N HIS A 60 -1.28 16.22 -17.61
CA HIS A 60 -2.19 16.75 -18.65
C HIS A 60 -3.70 16.63 -18.32
N GLY A 61 -4.04 16.71 -17.03
CA GLY A 61 -5.43 16.62 -16.55
C GLY A 61 -5.86 15.20 -16.16
N ASP A 62 -5.08 14.18 -16.51
CA ASP A 62 -5.36 12.80 -16.13
C ASP A 62 -4.62 12.43 -14.85
N VAL A 63 -5.31 11.77 -13.92
CA VAL A 63 -4.69 11.20 -12.72
C VAL A 63 -3.86 9.99 -13.14
N VAL A 64 -2.54 10.06 -12.93
CA VAL A 64 -1.56 9.03 -13.30
C VAL A 64 -0.89 8.36 -12.09
N GLY A 65 -1.22 8.80 -10.88
CA GLY A 65 -0.71 8.21 -9.65
C GLY A 65 -1.44 8.75 -8.42
N TYR A 66 -1.28 8.07 -7.30
CA TYR A 66 -1.84 8.50 -6.03
C TYR A 66 -0.87 8.27 -4.88
N TRP A 67 -1.10 9.04 -3.81
CA TRP A 67 -0.55 8.86 -2.49
C TRP A 67 -1.72 8.86 -1.51
N LEU A 68 -2.04 7.72 -0.94
CA LEU A 68 -3.10 7.58 0.06
C LEU A 68 -2.43 7.45 1.42
N ALA A 69 -2.73 8.35 2.35
CA ALA A 69 -2.10 8.32 3.66
C ALA A 69 -3.10 8.52 4.79
N SER A 70 -2.70 8.08 5.97
CA SER A 70 -3.42 8.28 7.21
C SER A 70 -2.44 8.54 8.34
N THR A 71 -2.88 9.28 9.34
CA THR A 71 -2.08 9.72 10.48
C THR A 71 -2.38 8.92 11.74
N ASP A 72 -3.44 8.11 11.73
CA ASP A 72 -3.90 7.27 12.84
C ASP A 72 -4.19 5.84 12.37
N TYR A 73 -3.24 4.93 12.63
CA TYR A 73 -3.37 3.51 12.32
C TYR A 73 -4.47 2.83 13.14
N ARG A 74 -4.74 3.27 14.37
CA ARG A 74 -5.83 2.69 15.17
C ARG A 74 -7.18 3.03 14.55
N ALA A 75 -7.37 4.27 14.06
CA ALA A 75 -8.57 4.64 13.32
C ALA A 75 -8.73 3.83 12.03
N PHE A 76 -7.64 3.67 11.28
CA PHE A 76 -7.60 2.80 10.09
C PHE A 76 -8.02 1.36 10.42
N PHE A 77 -7.33 0.73 11.37
CA PHE A 77 -7.59 -0.67 11.74
C PHE A 77 -9.01 -0.86 12.26
N ARG A 78 -9.52 0.07 13.05
CA ARG A 78 -10.91 0.07 13.55
C ARG A 78 -11.92 0.16 12.42
N TYR A 79 -11.69 1.01 11.42
CA TYR A 79 -12.59 1.12 10.27
C TYR A 79 -12.51 -0.12 9.36
N MET A 80 -11.29 -0.61 9.11
CA MET A 80 -11.04 -1.84 8.36
C MET A 80 -11.77 -3.02 9.00
N SER A 81 -11.61 -3.23 10.31
CA SER A 81 -12.22 -4.36 11.03
C SER A 81 -13.75 -4.27 11.14
N ARG A 82 -14.34 -3.07 11.16
CA ARG A 82 -15.79 -2.89 11.33
C ARG A 82 -16.58 -2.77 10.04
N HIS A 83 -15.98 -2.24 8.98
CA HIS A 83 -16.71 -1.88 7.77
C HIS A 83 -16.18 -2.61 6.53
N ILE A 84 -14.87 -2.59 6.30
CA ILE A 84 -14.29 -3.14 5.06
C ILE A 84 -14.12 -4.66 5.16
N GLY A 85 -13.49 -5.16 6.21
CA GLY A 85 -13.23 -6.59 6.43
C GLY A 85 -14.48 -7.46 6.39
N PRO A 86 -15.52 -7.18 7.20
CA PRO A 86 -16.77 -7.93 7.16
C PRO A 86 -17.46 -7.91 5.80
N ARG A 87 -17.43 -6.77 5.10
CA ARG A 87 -17.96 -6.64 3.73
C ARG A 87 -17.17 -7.50 2.75
N VAL A 88 -15.83 -7.46 2.79
CA VAL A 88 -14.97 -8.29 1.94
C VAL A 88 -15.24 -9.77 2.18
N VAL A 89 -15.21 -10.21 3.44
CA VAL A 89 -15.48 -11.61 3.80
C VAL A 89 -16.87 -12.05 3.35
N GLY A 90 -17.90 -11.24 3.61
CA GLY A 90 -19.28 -11.54 3.20
C GLY A 90 -19.45 -11.64 1.69
N THR A 91 -18.88 -10.71 0.94
CA THR A 91 -18.89 -10.75 -0.54
C THR A 91 -18.16 -11.97 -1.06
N LEU A 92 -16.94 -12.27 -0.57
CA LEU A 92 -16.18 -13.44 -1.00
C LEU A 92 -16.94 -14.75 -0.75
N ILE A 93 -17.52 -14.93 0.44
CA ILE A 93 -18.33 -16.11 0.76
C ILE A 93 -19.50 -16.23 -0.22
N TRP A 94 -20.25 -15.14 -0.45
CA TRP A 94 -21.39 -15.15 -1.36
C TRP A 94 -21.02 -15.44 -2.82
N GLN A 95 -19.90 -14.86 -3.31
CA GLN A 95 -19.39 -15.13 -4.65
C GLN A 95 -18.95 -16.59 -4.80
N ILE A 96 -18.28 -17.15 -3.78
CA ILE A 96 -17.82 -18.54 -3.79
C ILE A 96 -19.01 -19.51 -3.72
N THR A 97 -19.93 -19.35 -2.76
CA THR A 97 -21.06 -20.26 -2.58
C THR A 97 -22.03 -20.19 -3.76
N GLY A 98 -22.17 -19.01 -4.36
CA GLY A 98 -22.96 -18.80 -5.58
C GLY A 98 -22.24 -19.21 -6.87
N ARG A 99 -21.01 -19.73 -6.80
CA ARG A 99 -20.17 -20.10 -7.95
C ARG A 99 -20.04 -19.00 -9.01
N ARG A 100 -19.93 -17.75 -8.55
CA ARG A 100 -19.95 -16.56 -9.42
C ARG A 100 -18.60 -16.23 -10.03
N TYR A 101 -17.51 -16.64 -9.40
CA TYR A 101 -16.18 -16.59 -10.01
C TYR A 101 -16.07 -17.64 -11.12
N ARG A 102 -15.50 -17.24 -12.26
CA ARG A 102 -15.33 -18.10 -13.44
C ARG A 102 -13.96 -18.75 -13.47
N THR A 103 -12.97 -18.14 -12.83
CA THR A 103 -11.57 -18.58 -12.89
C THR A 103 -11.12 -19.27 -11.62
N ALA A 104 -10.28 -20.31 -11.77
CA ALA A 104 -9.63 -20.96 -10.62
C ALA A 104 -8.72 -19.99 -9.84
N ALA A 105 -8.15 -18.97 -10.51
CA ALA A 105 -7.33 -17.95 -9.88
C ALA A 105 -8.12 -17.14 -8.85
N SER A 106 -9.33 -16.68 -9.20
CA SER A 106 -10.20 -15.98 -8.26
C SER A 106 -10.52 -16.80 -7.02
N TYR A 107 -10.83 -18.10 -7.18
CA TYR A 107 -11.09 -18.97 -6.02
C TYR A 107 -9.85 -19.18 -5.14
N ARG A 108 -8.66 -19.33 -5.73
CA ARG A 108 -7.40 -19.43 -4.96
C ARG A 108 -7.14 -18.17 -4.16
N PHE A 109 -7.23 -17.01 -4.80
CA PHE A 109 -7.01 -15.73 -4.14
C PHE A 109 -8.05 -15.49 -3.04
N ALA A 110 -9.34 -15.69 -3.33
CA ALA A 110 -10.42 -15.56 -2.36
C ALA A 110 -10.25 -16.52 -1.16
N ARG A 111 -9.84 -17.77 -1.41
CA ARG A 111 -9.52 -18.73 -0.34
C ARG A 111 -8.35 -18.25 0.51
N TRP A 112 -7.29 -17.72 -0.11
CA TRP A 112 -6.16 -17.14 0.63
C TRP A 112 -6.63 -15.97 1.50
N VAL A 113 -7.44 -15.06 0.97
CA VAL A 113 -8.01 -13.94 1.74
C VAL A 113 -8.77 -14.44 2.96
N LEU A 114 -9.65 -15.43 2.80
CA LEU A 114 -10.49 -15.96 3.88
C LEU A 114 -9.72 -16.77 4.95
N THR A 115 -8.58 -17.39 4.60
CA THR A 115 -7.93 -18.39 5.47
C THR A 115 -6.55 -18.00 5.98
N ARG A 116 -5.87 -17.09 5.27
CA ARG A 116 -4.45 -16.77 5.48
C ARG A 116 -4.18 -15.28 5.70
N SER A 117 -4.86 -14.38 4.98
CA SER A 117 -4.52 -12.94 4.98
C SER A 117 -4.27 -12.34 6.37
N TRP A 118 -5.24 -12.44 7.27
CA TRP A 118 -5.17 -11.96 8.66
C TRP A 118 -4.09 -12.62 9.52
N ARG A 119 -3.72 -13.87 9.22
CA ARG A 119 -2.66 -14.61 9.93
C ARG A 119 -1.28 -14.23 9.46
N GLU A 120 -1.16 -13.72 8.23
CA GLU A 120 0.11 -13.37 7.59
C GLU A 120 0.48 -11.89 7.79
N ILE A 121 -0.37 -11.10 8.48
CA ILE A 121 -0.03 -9.73 8.91
C ILE A 121 1.08 -9.79 9.97
N PRO A 122 2.22 -9.09 9.78
CA PRO A 122 3.26 -8.95 10.79
C PRO A 122 2.75 -8.30 12.08
N ASP A 123 3.25 -8.75 13.23
CA ASP A 123 3.01 -8.09 14.51
C ASP A 123 3.96 -6.89 14.62
N PHE A 124 3.42 -5.68 14.57
CA PHE A 124 4.19 -4.45 14.45
C PHE A 124 3.69 -3.40 15.46
N PRO A 125 4.59 -2.64 16.12
CA PRO A 125 4.22 -1.64 17.12
C PRO A 125 3.60 -0.38 16.48
N SER A 126 2.43 -0.50 15.87
CA SER A 126 1.77 0.61 15.15
C SER A 126 1.38 1.79 16.03
N ASP A 127 1.41 1.65 17.36
CA ASP A 127 1.21 2.75 18.29
C ASP A 127 2.37 3.75 18.29
N ASP A 128 3.59 3.27 18.09
CA ASP A 128 4.79 4.12 18.00
C ASP A 128 4.98 4.73 16.60
N TYR A 129 4.26 4.20 15.61
CA TYR A 129 4.29 4.60 14.20
C TYR A 129 2.87 4.70 13.62
N PRO A 130 2.05 5.63 14.11
CA PRO A 130 0.62 5.67 13.79
C PRO A 130 0.34 6.13 12.35
N ALA A 131 1.24 6.88 11.72
CA ALA A 131 1.03 7.29 10.33
C ALA A 131 1.38 6.16 9.35
N GLN A 132 0.66 6.05 8.24
CA GLN A 132 0.96 5.11 7.16
C GLN A 132 0.63 5.70 5.79
N TRP A 133 1.18 5.09 4.74
CA TRP A 133 0.84 5.43 3.37
C TRP A 133 0.73 4.20 2.46
N HIS A 134 0.01 4.38 1.36
CA HIS A 134 -0.09 3.47 0.22
C HIS A 134 0.05 4.31 -1.06
N ILE A 135 1.02 3.97 -1.89
CA ILE A 135 1.39 4.74 -3.08
C ILE A 135 1.39 3.83 -4.30
N ASN A 136 0.84 4.30 -5.41
CA ASN A 136 1.09 3.75 -6.73
C ASN A 136 1.27 4.89 -7.74
N LEU A 137 2.37 4.84 -8.48
CA LEU A 137 2.69 5.82 -9.52
C LEU A 137 2.78 5.11 -10.87
N GLY A 138 1.97 5.53 -11.82
CA GLY A 138 2.02 5.04 -13.19
C GLY A 138 3.34 5.44 -13.89
N PRO A 139 3.65 4.83 -15.04
CA PRO A 139 4.94 5.02 -15.72
C PRO A 139 5.29 6.49 -16.00
N ALA A 140 4.29 7.31 -16.34
CA ALA A 140 4.48 8.74 -16.59
C ALA A 140 4.94 9.55 -15.36
N ALA A 141 4.70 9.04 -14.15
CA ALA A 141 5.09 9.65 -12.88
C ALA A 141 6.32 8.96 -12.22
N GLN A 142 6.83 7.89 -12.82
CA GLN A 142 8.05 7.23 -12.35
C GLN A 142 9.30 8.06 -12.72
N ASN A 143 10.37 7.93 -11.94
CA ASN A 143 11.69 8.54 -12.18
C ASN A 143 11.78 10.08 -12.10
N GLN A 144 10.77 10.77 -11.57
CA GLN A 144 10.79 12.25 -11.46
C GLN A 144 11.05 12.78 -10.05
N ASN A 145 11.67 11.98 -9.16
CA ASN A 145 11.81 12.30 -7.72
C ASN A 145 10.48 12.65 -7.02
N LEU A 146 9.33 12.33 -7.64
CA LEU A 146 8.00 12.63 -7.11
C LEU A 146 7.74 11.93 -5.79
N GLN A 147 8.24 10.70 -5.61
CA GLN A 147 8.14 9.99 -4.33
C GLN A 147 8.80 10.79 -3.20
N THR A 148 10.00 11.34 -3.43
CA THR A 148 10.70 12.20 -2.46
C THR A 148 9.87 13.43 -2.10
N VAL A 149 9.26 14.08 -3.09
CA VAL A 149 8.39 15.26 -2.87
C VAL A 149 7.14 14.88 -2.07
N LEU A 150 6.47 13.79 -2.44
CA LEU A 150 5.26 13.30 -1.77
C LEU A 150 5.54 12.92 -0.32
N VAL A 151 6.63 12.16 -0.09
CA VAL A 151 7.04 11.76 1.26
C VAL A 151 7.36 12.99 2.09
N ASN A 152 8.21 13.90 1.62
CA ASN A 152 8.57 15.10 2.38
C ASN A 152 7.34 15.96 2.73
N ARG A 153 6.41 16.16 1.79
CA ARG A 153 5.15 16.89 2.05
C ARG A 153 4.31 16.21 3.12
N PHE A 154 4.27 14.88 3.13
CA PHE A 154 3.56 14.12 4.16
C PHE A 154 4.28 14.24 5.52
N LEU A 155 5.61 14.14 5.55
CA LEU A 155 6.39 14.30 6.78
C LEU A 155 6.21 15.70 7.39
N ASP A 156 6.21 16.76 6.57
CA ASP A 156 5.93 18.13 7.04
C ASP A 156 4.54 18.20 7.71
N LYS A 157 3.55 17.54 7.10
CA LYS A 157 2.21 17.46 7.69
C LYS A 157 2.19 16.69 9.01
N LEU A 158 2.97 15.62 9.15
CA LEU A 158 3.09 14.84 10.39
C LEU A 158 3.74 15.67 11.50
N ASP A 159 4.78 16.42 11.17
CA ASP A 159 5.45 17.34 12.11
C ASP A 159 4.46 18.41 12.60
N ASP A 160 3.68 19.03 11.70
CA ASP A 160 2.70 20.06 12.04
C ASP A 160 1.63 19.59 13.04
N ILE A 161 1.24 18.31 12.98
CA ILE A 161 0.21 17.73 13.85
C ILE A 161 0.81 16.93 15.03
N GLY A 162 2.13 16.92 15.18
CA GLY A 162 2.83 16.25 16.28
C GLY A 162 2.83 14.72 16.22
N VAL A 163 2.69 14.13 15.03
CA VAL A 163 2.78 12.67 14.85
C VAL A 163 4.23 12.25 14.68
N GLY A 164 4.79 11.58 15.69
CA GLY A 164 6.22 11.30 15.77
C GLY A 164 6.72 10.05 15.02
N GLY A 165 5.84 9.31 14.34
CA GLY A 165 6.24 8.05 13.69
C GLY A 165 5.37 7.66 12.51
N VAL A 166 5.99 7.03 11.52
CA VAL A 166 5.35 6.58 10.29
C VAL A 166 5.80 5.18 9.91
N GLN A 167 4.89 4.39 9.34
CA GLN A 167 5.13 3.03 8.87
C GLN A 167 4.70 2.84 7.41
N THR A 168 5.30 1.86 6.75
CA THR A 168 4.84 1.37 5.44
C THR A 168 4.98 -0.14 5.38
N ALA A 169 4.12 -0.77 4.58
CA ALA A 169 4.10 -2.21 4.41
C ALA A 169 4.30 -2.55 2.93
N VAL A 170 5.14 -3.56 2.67
CA VAL A 170 5.40 -4.08 1.34
C VAL A 170 5.37 -5.60 1.37
N THR A 171 4.97 -6.20 0.25
CA THR A 171 5.11 -7.64 0.01
C THR A 171 6.05 -7.84 -1.16
N GLU A 172 7.14 -8.57 -0.95
CA GLU A 172 8.12 -8.84 -1.99
C GLU A 172 8.53 -10.33 -1.99
N PRO A 173 8.86 -10.90 -3.17
CA PRO A 173 9.58 -12.17 -3.26
C PRO A 173 10.94 -12.06 -2.55
N ASP A 174 11.30 -13.05 -1.74
CA ASP A 174 12.51 -12.98 -0.90
C ASP A 174 13.80 -12.90 -1.75
N ASP A 175 13.83 -13.60 -2.89
CA ASP A 175 14.96 -13.66 -3.82
C ASP A 175 15.26 -12.29 -4.49
N ARG A 176 14.22 -11.49 -4.69
CA ARG A 176 14.26 -10.21 -5.39
C ARG A 176 13.97 -9.02 -4.48
N SER A 177 13.76 -9.24 -3.18
CA SER A 177 13.38 -8.17 -2.25
C SER A 177 14.47 -7.12 -2.12
N ILE A 178 14.11 -5.87 -2.46
CA ILE A 178 14.99 -4.71 -2.27
C ILE A 178 15.06 -4.38 -0.79
N TYR A 179 13.94 -4.47 -0.07
CA TYR A 179 13.87 -4.09 1.34
C TYR A 179 14.60 -5.07 2.26
N LEU A 180 14.52 -6.39 2.01
CA LEU A 180 15.33 -7.36 2.75
C LEU A 180 16.83 -7.15 2.47
N ARG A 181 17.21 -6.90 1.21
CA ARG A 181 18.61 -6.57 0.89
C ARG A 181 19.07 -5.27 1.53
N MET A 182 18.19 -4.28 1.64
CA MET A 182 18.47 -3.07 2.39
C MET A 182 18.68 -3.42 3.86
N ALA A 183 17.82 -4.26 4.45
CA ALA A 183 17.85 -4.62 5.87
C ALA A 183 19.15 -5.26 6.32
N LEU A 184 19.75 -6.03 5.43
CA LEU A 184 21.03 -6.67 5.67
C LEU A 184 22.22 -5.69 5.55
N ARG A 185 22.03 -4.50 4.96
CA ARG A 185 23.07 -3.46 4.87
C ARG A 185 23.10 -2.65 6.16
N ARG A 186 24.26 -2.63 6.82
CA ARG A 186 24.53 -1.81 8.02
C ARG A 186 24.62 -0.31 7.69
N ARG A 187 23.48 0.34 7.43
CA ARG A 187 23.37 1.81 7.37
C ARG A 187 22.45 2.30 8.47
N CYS A 188 22.91 3.31 9.20
CA CYS A 188 22.28 3.88 10.39
C CYS A 188 20.99 4.69 10.17
N TRP A 189 20.40 4.69 8.97
CA TRP A 189 19.25 5.54 8.63
C TRP A 189 18.15 4.79 7.90
N GLN A 190 18.15 3.46 7.93
CA GLN A 190 17.23 2.72 7.06
C GLN A 190 15.82 2.64 7.62
N TRP A 191 15.67 2.42 8.92
CA TRP A 191 14.41 2.43 9.70
C TRP A 191 14.74 2.26 11.18
N ASP A 192 13.80 2.66 12.03
CA ASP A 192 13.87 2.50 13.49
C ASP A 192 13.49 1.06 13.88
N VAL A 193 12.39 0.56 13.32
CA VAL A 193 11.91 -0.82 13.50
C VAL A 193 11.54 -1.42 12.15
N HIS A 194 11.82 -2.71 11.97
CA HIS A 194 11.24 -3.49 10.88
C HIS A 194 10.81 -4.87 11.38
N VAL A 195 9.71 -5.38 10.83
CA VAL A 195 9.23 -6.73 11.10
C VAL A 195 8.93 -7.41 9.78
N THR A 196 9.44 -8.63 9.66
CA THR A 196 9.25 -9.48 8.48
C THR A 196 8.44 -10.71 8.87
N LYS A 197 7.47 -11.08 8.04
CA LYS A 197 6.69 -12.30 8.21
C LYS A 197 6.50 -13.01 6.87
N PRO A 198 6.80 -14.31 6.78
CA PRO A 198 6.54 -15.08 5.57
C PRO A 198 5.06 -15.03 5.17
N THR A 199 4.80 -15.00 3.86
CA THR A 199 3.45 -14.90 3.28
C THR A 199 3.29 -15.85 2.11
N THR A 200 2.07 -16.36 1.94
CA THR A 200 1.69 -17.20 0.79
C THR A 200 0.92 -16.41 -0.27
N LEU A 201 0.81 -15.09 -0.10
CA LEU A 201 0.07 -14.18 -0.98
C LEU A 201 0.52 -14.30 -2.45
N LEU A 202 1.81 -14.13 -2.72
CA LEU A 202 2.31 -14.17 -4.09
C LEU A 202 2.16 -15.56 -4.72
N SER A 203 2.27 -16.62 -3.91
CA SER A 203 1.98 -17.99 -4.37
C SER A 203 0.50 -18.17 -4.76
N ALA A 204 -0.43 -17.55 -4.02
CA ALA A 204 -1.86 -17.59 -4.33
C ALA A 204 -2.19 -16.81 -5.62
N VAL A 205 -1.52 -15.65 -5.82
CA VAL A 205 -1.67 -14.79 -7.00
C VAL A 205 -1.09 -15.44 -8.25
N GLU A 206 0.14 -15.97 -8.18
CA GLU A 206 0.88 -16.45 -9.35
C GLU A 206 0.74 -17.96 -9.62
N ASN A 207 0.09 -18.71 -8.72
CA ASN A 207 -0.09 -20.17 -8.83
C ASN A 207 1.23 -20.95 -8.97
N ARG A 208 2.26 -20.50 -8.24
CA ARG A 208 3.56 -21.17 -8.13
C ARG A 208 4.09 -20.97 -6.73
N ASP A 209 5.02 -21.81 -6.29
CA ASP A 209 5.62 -21.64 -4.97
C ASP A 209 6.62 -20.47 -5.01
N ILE A 210 6.31 -19.40 -4.28
CA ILE A 210 7.15 -18.19 -4.17
C ILE A 210 7.40 -17.95 -2.70
N ALA A 211 8.67 -18.07 -2.28
CA ALA A 211 9.11 -17.54 -1.00
C ALA A 211 8.98 -16.02 -1.04
N ALA A 212 8.08 -15.48 -0.22
CA ALA A 212 7.79 -14.07 -0.13
C ALA A 212 7.54 -13.66 1.32
N SER A 213 7.79 -12.40 1.61
CA SER A 213 7.63 -11.84 2.94
C SER A 213 6.82 -10.55 2.92
N ASN A 214 5.94 -10.41 3.92
CA ASN A 214 5.36 -9.14 4.31
C ASN A 214 6.36 -8.42 5.22
N ILE A 215 6.75 -7.21 4.84
CA ILE A 215 7.74 -6.40 5.53
C ILE A 215 7.05 -5.11 5.94
N ILE A 216 6.99 -4.83 7.24
CA ILE A 216 6.57 -3.53 7.77
C ILE A 216 7.81 -2.83 8.31
N MET A 217 7.99 -1.58 7.90
CA MET A 217 9.09 -0.71 8.34
C MET A 217 8.50 0.53 8.99
N GLY A 218 9.09 0.95 10.11
CA GLY A 218 8.72 2.16 10.83
C GLY A 218 9.90 3.09 11.04
N TRP A 219 9.62 4.38 11.03
CA TRP A 219 10.58 5.44 11.22
C TRP A 219 10.04 6.51 12.17
N LYS A 220 10.94 7.06 12.99
CA LYS A 220 10.74 8.42 13.51
C LYS A 220 10.90 9.43 12.37
N ILE A 221 10.16 10.54 12.45
CA ILE A 221 10.07 11.51 11.34
C ILE A 221 11.44 12.03 10.90
N ASP A 222 12.32 12.36 11.85
CA ASP A 222 13.67 12.83 11.54
C ASP A 222 14.52 11.80 10.79
N GLU A 223 14.36 10.52 11.12
CA GLU A 223 15.15 9.42 10.54
C GLU A 223 14.73 9.15 9.10
N ILE A 224 13.43 9.09 8.83
CA ILE A 224 12.94 8.94 7.45
C ILE A 224 13.27 10.17 6.60
N ARG A 225 13.22 11.38 7.17
CA ARG A 225 13.59 12.60 6.45
C ARG A 225 15.05 12.57 6.00
N LYS A 226 15.97 12.10 6.87
CA LYS A 226 17.38 11.89 6.50
C LYS A 226 17.52 10.83 5.40
N PHE A 227 16.82 9.71 5.54
CA PHE A 227 16.80 8.62 4.57
C PHE A 227 16.37 9.11 3.18
N ILE A 228 15.17 9.68 3.08
CA ILE A 228 14.56 10.12 1.82
C ILE A 228 15.41 11.19 1.14
N ASN A 229 15.93 12.15 1.89
CA ASN A 229 16.79 13.20 1.32
C ASN A 229 18.14 12.66 0.84
N TYR A 230 18.71 11.67 1.52
CA TYR A 230 19.96 11.01 1.08
C TYR A 230 19.78 10.29 -0.26
N TYR A 231 18.68 9.57 -0.44
CA TYR A 231 18.39 8.86 -1.69
C TYR A 231 17.90 9.81 -2.79
N GLY A 232 17.03 10.77 -2.47
CA GLY A 232 16.53 11.76 -3.43
C GLY A 232 17.64 12.65 -4.02
N ARG A 233 18.71 12.95 -3.28
CA ARG A 233 19.89 13.64 -3.82
C ARG A 233 20.71 12.79 -4.80
N ARG A 234 20.71 11.47 -4.63
CA ARG A 234 21.41 10.51 -5.52
C ARG A 234 20.61 10.15 -6.77
N SER A 235 19.30 10.34 -6.75
CA SER A 235 18.39 10.05 -7.86
C SER A 235 18.20 11.23 -8.83
N ARG A 236 19.05 12.25 -8.79
CA ARG A 236 19.18 13.25 -9.86
C ARG A 236 20.05 12.66 -10.97
N PHE A 237 19.43 11.87 -11.84
CA PHE A 237 19.98 11.51 -13.16
C PHE A 237 19.23 12.29 -14.22
#